data_AF-A0A0Q6NC67-F1
#
_entry.id   AF-A0A0Q6NC67-F1
#
_cell.length_a   1.000
_cell.length_b   1.000
_cell.length_c   1.000
_cell.angle_alpha   90.00
_cell.angle_beta   90.00
_cell.angle_gamma   90.00
#
_symmetry.space_group_name_H-M   'P 1'
#
loop_
_entity.id
_entity.type
_entity.pdbx_description
1 polymer ?
#
loop_
_entity_poly.entity_id
_entity_poly.type
_entity_poly.pdbx_seq_one_letter_code
_entity_poly.pdbx_strand_id
1 'polypeptide(L)'
;MYNIDDFQTRIAWVAETLIPSDVKSGMPSATEAGVPGRLLPRALKERDDLAPSFFKALLRLPETRPRDPLDAIRALGADDFHTISFLIAGAYFLDEAINRKLRYPGQEALYETPDYDEIMEAIERVQARGSVYVDVPEGRGSA
;
A
#
# COMPACT_ATOMS: atom_id res chain seq x y z
N MET A 1 9.22 -20.19 14.57
CA MET A 1 9.71 -19.52 13.34
C MET A 1 8.91 -20.12 12.19
N TYR A 2 8.20 -19.31 11.41
CA TYR A 2 7.44 -19.81 10.26
C TYR A 2 8.38 -19.99 9.08
N ASN A 3 8.27 -21.11 8.35
CA ASN A 3 8.89 -21.26 7.03
C ASN A 3 7.88 -20.83 5.97
N ILE A 4 8.27 -19.93 5.07
CA ILE A 4 7.38 -19.45 4.00
C ILE A 4 6.95 -20.59 3.06
N ASP A 5 7.79 -21.61 2.91
CA ASP A 5 7.52 -22.75 2.05
C ASP A 5 6.27 -23.53 2.48
N ASP A 6 5.97 -23.55 3.78
CA ASP A 6 4.77 -24.20 4.34
C ASP A 6 3.47 -23.49 3.92
N PHE A 7 3.57 -22.27 3.38
CA PHE A 7 2.42 -21.42 3.03
C PHE A 7 2.29 -21.19 1.53
N GLN A 8 3.13 -21.79 0.67
CA GLN A 8 3.19 -21.49 -0.76
C GLN A 8 1.83 -21.61 -1.47
N THR A 9 1.12 -22.72 -1.25
CA THR A 9 -0.22 -22.93 -1.81
C THR A 9 -1.18 -21.80 -1.41
N ARG A 10 -1.13 -21.44 -0.13
CA ARG A 10 -2.01 -20.43 0.47
C ARG A 10 -1.70 -19.04 -0.05
N ILE A 11 -0.43 -18.67 -0.06
CA ILE A 11 0.09 -17.41 -0.59
C ILE A 11 -0.27 -17.28 -2.06
N ALA A 12 -0.08 -18.32 -2.87
CA ALA A 12 -0.36 -18.28 -4.29
C ALA A 12 -1.82 -17.94 -4.59
N TRP A 13 -2.78 -18.63 -3.96
CA TRP A 13 -4.19 -18.35 -4.25
C TRP A 13 -4.67 -17.02 -3.68
N VAL A 14 -4.16 -16.61 -2.52
CA VAL A 14 -4.50 -15.30 -1.92
C VAL A 14 -3.96 -14.17 -2.80
N ALA A 15 -2.69 -14.26 -3.22
CA ALA A 15 -2.06 -13.27 -4.08
C ALA A 15 -2.79 -13.14 -5.43
N GLU A 16 -3.12 -14.27 -6.05
CA GLU A 16 -3.89 -14.32 -7.30
C GLU A 16 -5.29 -13.69 -7.15
N THR A 17 -5.91 -13.87 -5.99
CA THR A 17 -7.25 -13.34 -5.73
C THR A 17 -7.23 -11.83 -5.49
N LEU A 18 -6.20 -11.32 -4.80
CA LEU A 18 -6.05 -9.89 -4.52
C LEU A 18 -5.60 -9.09 -5.74
N ILE A 19 -4.71 -9.65 -6.56
CA ILE A 19 -4.15 -9.00 -7.74
C ILE A 19 -4.26 -9.99 -8.92
N PRO A 20 -5.43 -10.10 -9.54
CA PRO A 20 -5.62 -10.90 -10.74
C PRO A 20 -4.97 -10.21 -11.96
N SER A 21 -4.74 -10.97 -13.03
CA SER A 21 -4.30 -10.40 -14.29
C SER A 21 -5.40 -9.55 -14.94
N ASP A 22 -4.99 -8.52 -15.67
CA ASP A 22 -5.89 -7.73 -16.51
C ASP A 22 -5.35 -7.62 -17.92
N VAL A 23 -6.02 -8.31 -18.83
CA VAL A 23 -5.67 -8.37 -20.26
C VAL A 23 -5.75 -7.00 -20.93
N LYS A 24 -6.65 -6.11 -20.49
CA LYS A 24 -6.86 -4.81 -21.12
C LYS A 24 -5.72 -3.85 -20.84
N SER A 25 -5.25 -3.82 -19.60
CA SER A 25 -4.09 -3.01 -19.20
C SER A 25 -2.75 -3.74 -19.43
N GLY A 26 -2.79 -5.03 -19.79
CA GLY A 26 -1.61 -5.88 -19.91
C GLY A 26 -0.89 -6.07 -18.57
N MET A 27 -1.61 -5.96 -17.46
CA MET A 27 -1.06 -6.12 -16.11
C MET A 27 -1.06 -7.60 -15.74
N PRO A 28 0.10 -8.15 -15.30
CA PRO A 28 0.15 -9.54 -14.85
C PRO A 28 -0.50 -9.67 -13.47
N SER A 29 -0.98 -10.85 -13.15
CA SER A 29 -1.36 -11.22 -11.79
C SER A 29 -0.17 -11.19 -10.82
N ALA A 30 -0.43 -11.24 -9.52
CA ALA A 30 0.64 -11.37 -8.54
C ALA A 30 1.44 -12.67 -8.67
N THR A 31 0.81 -13.78 -9.09
CA THR A 31 1.56 -15.04 -9.29
C THR A 31 2.46 -14.97 -10.52
N GLU A 32 1.97 -14.40 -11.62
CA GLU A 32 2.76 -14.16 -12.84
C GLU A 32 3.94 -13.18 -12.60
N ALA A 33 3.77 -12.19 -11.73
CA ALA A 33 4.86 -11.30 -11.30
C ALA A 33 5.87 -11.95 -10.34
N GLY A 34 5.62 -13.19 -9.90
CA GLY A 34 6.51 -13.93 -9.00
C GLY A 34 6.41 -13.49 -7.53
N VAL A 35 5.25 -13.00 -7.10
CA VAL A 35 5.03 -12.61 -5.69
C VAL A 35 5.29 -13.77 -4.74
N PRO A 36 4.69 -14.98 -4.88
CA PRO A 36 4.86 -16.04 -3.90
C PRO A 36 6.31 -16.54 -3.74
N GLY A 37 7.03 -16.66 -4.86
CA GLY A 37 8.35 -17.30 -4.88
C GLY A 37 9.54 -16.35 -4.74
N ARG A 38 9.41 -15.08 -5.13
CA ARG A 38 10.55 -14.14 -5.22
C ARG A 38 10.31 -12.84 -4.48
N LEU A 39 9.19 -12.15 -4.73
CA LEU A 39 9.00 -10.78 -4.24
C LEU A 39 8.52 -10.74 -2.78
N LEU A 40 7.61 -11.63 -2.37
CA LEU A 40 7.13 -11.70 -0.99
C LEU A 40 8.24 -12.13 -0.01
N PRO A 41 9.09 -13.14 -0.30
CA PRO A 41 10.26 -13.43 0.53
C PRO A 41 11.15 -12.20 0.76
N ARG A 42 11.36 -11.39 -0.28
CA ARG A 42 12.12 -10.13 -0.17
C ARG A 42 11.39 -9.13 0.72
N ALA A 43 10.10 -8.90 0.49
CA ALA A 43 9.30 -7.97 1.30
C ALA A 43 9.29 -8.36 2.79
N LEU A 44 9.15 -9.65 3.10
CA LEU A 44 9.19 -10.17 4.48
C LEU A 44 10.58 -10.08 5.12
N LYS A 45 11.65 -10.04 4.33
CA LYS A 45 13.01 -9.78 4.83
C LYS A 45 13.21 -8.30 5.18
N GLU A 46 12.67 -7.39 4.38
CA GLU A 46 12.74 -5.94 4.62
C GLU A 46 11.78 -5.48 5.74
N ARG A 47 10.66 -6.20 5.92
CA ARG A 47 9.62 -5.98 6.94
C ARG A 47 9.45 -7.22 7.83
N ASP A 48 10.54 -7.64 8.45
CA ASP A 48 10.56 -8.79 9.36
C ASP A 48 9.62 -8.60 10.56
N ASP A 49 9.38 -7.34 10.96
CA ASP A 49 8.38 -6.91 11.93
C ASP A 49 6.94 -7.38 11.60
N LEU A 50 6.59 -7.45 10.32
CA LEU A 50 5.27 -7.87 9.84
C LEU A 50 5.16 -9.37 9.58
N ALA A 51 6.28 -10.10 9.53
CA ALA A 51 6.25 -11.52 9.21
C ALA A 51 5.39 -12.35 10.20
N PRO A 52 5.50 -12.17 11.54
CA PRO A 52 4.69 -12.93 12.48
C PRO A 52 3.18 -12.71 12.33
N SER A 53 2.73 -11.47 12.10
CA SER A 53 1.31 -11.16 11.90
C SER A 53 0.81 -11.69 10.56
N PHE A 54 1.62 -11.59 9.50
CA PHE A 54 1.28 -12.11 8.18
C PHE A 54 1.01 -13.62 8.20
N PHE A 55 1.91 -14.42 8.77
CA PHE A 55 1.71 -15.87 8.84
C PHE A 55 0.55 -16.25 9.76
N LYS A 56 0.33 -15.53 10.86
CA LYS A 56 -0.86 -15.72 11.72
C LYS A 56 -2.16 -15.46 10.99
N ALA A 57 -2.23 -14.39 10.20
CA ALA A 57 -3.39 -14.06 9.38
C ALA A 57 -3.62 -15.14 8.30
N LEU A 58 -2.56 -15.59 7.63
CA LEU A 58 -2.66 -16.70 6.66
C LEU A 58 -3.21 -17.99 7.29
N LEU A 59 -2.84 -18.33 8.53
CA LEU A 59 -3.38 -19.51 9.21
C LEU A 59 -4.90 -19.48 9.41
N ARG A 60 -5.55 -18.31 9.32
CA ARG A 60 -7.02 -18.19 9.37
C ARG A 60 -7.71 -18.55 8.06
N LEU A 61 -6.95 -18.63 6.97
CA LEU A 61 -7.45 -19.00 5.66
C LEU A 61 -7.31 -20.51 5.43
N PRO A 62 -8.15 -21.11 4.56
CA PRO A 62 -7.98 -22.51 4.16
C PRO A 62 -6.63 -22.71 3.46
N GLU A 63 -6.03 -23.90 3.62
CA GLU A 63 -4.73 -24.23 3.02
C GLU A 63 -4.78 -24.19 1.48
N THR A 64 -5.86 -24.73 0.91
CA THR A 64 -6.13 -24.74 -0.53
C THR A 64 -7.17 -23.68 -0.90
N ARG A 65 -7.17 -23.29 -2.18
CA ARG A 65 -8.10 -22.28 -2.70
C ARG A 65 -9.55 -22.76 -2.51
N PRO A 66 -10.40 -22.01 -1.77
CA PRO A 66 -11.81 -22.35 -1.64
C PRO A 66 -12.56 -21.99 -2.93
N ARG A 67 -13.80 -22.45 -3.03
CA ARG A 67 -14.67 -22.14 -4.19
C ARG A 67 -14.91 -20.64 -4.37
N ASP A 68 -15.10 -19.92 -3.26
CA ASP A 68 -15.17 -18.46 -3.22
C ASP A 68 -13.99 -17.89 -2.43
N PRO A 69 -12.89 -17.52 -3.10
CA PRO A 69 -11.70 -17.01 -2.42
C PRO A 69 -11.87 -15.58 -1.94
N LEU A 70 -12.72 -14.76 -2.58
CA LEU A 70 -12.95 -13.40 -2.14
C LEU A 70 -13.72 -13.38 -0.83
N ASP A 71 -14.74 -14.23 -0.68
CA ASP A 71 -15.50 -14.33 0.56
C ASP A 71 -14.63 -14.85 1.72
N ALA A 72 -13.73 -15.81 1.46
CA ALA A 72 -12.76 -16.26 2.47
C ALA A 72 -11.84 -15.13 2.94
N ILE A 73 -11.38 -14.27 2.03
CA ILE A 73 -10.54 -13.11 2.36
C ILE A 73 -11.35 -12.03 3.09
N ARG A 74 -12.60 -11.77 2.67
CA ARG A 74 -13.50 -10.78 3.31
C ARG A 74 -13.91 -11.17 4.72
N ALA A 75 -13.94 -12.47 5.02
CA ALA A 75 -14.25 -12.99 6.35
C ALA A 75 -13.11 -12.75 7.37
N LEU A 76 -11.93 -12.30 6.93
CA LEU A 76 -10.86 -11.88 7.82
C LEU A 76 -11.26 -10.60 8.59
N GLY A 77 -10.74 -10.48 9.81
CA GLY A 77 -10.79 -9.20 10.52
C GLY A 77 -10.00 -8.11 9.78
N ALA A 78 -10.33 -6.85 10.04
CA ALA A 78 -9.72 -5.71 9.35
C ALA A 78 -8.18 -5.72 9.42
N ASP A 79 -7.61 -6.06 10.58
CA ASP A 79 -6.16 -6.10 10.79
C ASP A 79 -5.47 -7.24 10.01
N ASP A 80 -6.09 -8.43 10.00
CA ASP A 80 -5.58 -9.60 9.26
C ASP A 80 -5.63 -9.34 7.75
N PHE A 81 -6.75 -8.79 7.27
CA PHE A 81 -6.92 -8.39 5.88
C PHE A 81 -5.90 -7.31 5.47
N HIS A 82 -5.73 -6.29 6.30
CA HIS A 82 -4.75 -5.23 6.05
C HIS A 82 -3.34 -5.79 5.97
N THR A 83 -2.92 -6.61 6.94
CA THR A 83 -1.58 -7.19 6.98
C THR A 83 -1.29 -8.02 5.73
N ILE A 84 -2.23 -8.88 5.31
CA ILE A 84 -2.08 -9.71 4.13
C ILE A 84 -2.03 -8.86 2.86
N SER A 85 -3.01 -7.97 2.67
CA SER A 85 -3.13 -7.19 1.44
C SER A 85 -1.98 -6.19 1.29
N PHE A 86 -1.55 -5.55 2.39
CA PHE A 86 -0.41 -4.64 2.40
C PHE A 86 0.89 -5.32 1.97
N LEU A 87 1.22 -6.49 2.55
CA LEU A 87 2.46 -7.20 2.19
C LEU A 87 2.42 -7.75 0.77
N ILE A 88 1.29 -8.30 0.32
CA ILE A 88 1.16 -8.82 -1.05
C ILE A 88 1.25 -7.69 -2.09
N ALA A 89 0.52 -6.59 -1.88
CA ALA A 89 0.59 -5.44 -2.78
C ALA A 89 1.97 -4.77 -2.74
N GLY A 90 2.53 -4.58 -1.54
CA GLY A 90 3.88 -4.06 -1.37
C GLY A 90 4.91 -4.90 -2.12
N ALA A 91 4.86 -6.23 -1.97
CA ALA A 91 5.72 -7.14 -2.71
C ALA A 91 5.53 -7.04 -4.23
N TYR A 92 4.29 -6.95 -4.72
CA TYR A 92 3.99 -6.79 -6.15
C TYR A 92 4.63 -5.52 -6.74
N PHE A 93 4.58 -4.40 -6.00
CA PHE A 93 5.20 -3.13 -6.42
C PHE A 93 6.73 -3.08 -6.22
N LEU A 94 7.37 -4.13 -5.70
CA LEU A 94 8.84 -4.23 -5.73
C LEU A 94 9.39 -4.56 -7.13
N ASP A 95 8.54 -4.99 -8.06
CA ASP A 95 8.97 -5.29 -9.44
C ASP A 95 8.95 -4.02 -10.30
N GLU A 96 10.12 -3.62 -10.79
CA GLU A 96 10.27 -2.44 -11.64
C GLU A 96 9.47 -2.52 -12.95
N ALA A 97 9.24 -3.72 -13.50
CA ALA A 97 8.43 -3.88 -14.70
C ALA A 97 6.97 -3.53 -14.44
N ILE A 98 6.46 -3.83 -13.24
CA ILE A 98 5.13 -3.44 -12.79
C ILE A 98 5.05 -1.92 -12.63
N ASN A 99 6.01 -1.31 -11.93
CA ASN A 99 6.03 0.14 -11.74
C ASN A 99 6.12 0.90 -13.08
N ARG A 100 6.92 0.41 -14.04
CA ARG A 100 6.97 0.97 -15.40
C ARG A 100 5.64 0.88 -16.13
N LYS A 101 4.91 -0.25 -16.03
CA LYS A 101 3.57 -0.40 -16.62
C LYS A 101 2.57 0.59 -16.01
N LEU A 102 2.68 0.83 -14.70
CA LEU A 102 1.87 1.80 -13.97
C LEU A 102 2.29 3.25 -14.21
N ARG A 103 3.40 3.48 -14.90
CA ARG A 103 4.03 4.82 -15.05
C ARG A 103 4.27 5.47 -13.69
N TYR A 104 4.59 4.65 -12.70
CA TYR A 104 4.98 5.11 -11.38
C TYR A 104 6.51 5.11 -11.32
N PRO A 105 7.17 6.30 -11.39
CA PRO A 105 8.62 6.37 -11.36
C PRO A 105 9.21 6.04 -9.99
N GLY A 106 8.36 5.85 -8.97
CA GLY A 106 8.77 5.75 -7.58
C GLY A 106 8.86 7.13 -6.94
N GLN A 107 9.57 7.19 -5.82
CA GLN A 107 9.85 8.45 -5.15
C GLN A 107 11.04 9.12 -5.84
N GLU A 108 10.76 10.17 -6.60
CA GLU A 108 11.78 11.01 -7.21
C GLU A 108 11.95 12.31 -6.41
N ALA A 109 13.18 12.79 -6.31
CA ALA A 109 13.43 14.14 -5.81
C ALA A 109 12.94 15.13 -6.87
N LEU A 110 11.91 15.92 -6.54
CA LEU A 110 11.51 17.05 -7.35
C LEU A 110 12.46 18.21 -7.05
N TYR A 111 13.24 18.59 -8.06
CA TYR A 111 14.07 19.78 -8.00
C TYR A 111 13.30 20.92 -8.64
N GLU A 112 12.60 21.70 -7.82
CA GLU A 112 12.07 22.99 -8.25
C GLU A 112 13.11 24.07 -7.94
N THR A 113 13.30 25.01 -8.86
CA THR A 113 13.93 26.31 -8.58
C THR A 113 12.79 27.26 -8.26
N PRO A 114 12.49 27.53 -6.97
CA PRO A 114 11.40 28.40 -6.62
C PRO A 114 11.66 29.80 -7.17
N ASP A 115 10.64 30.43 -7.73
CA ASP A 115 10.68 31.86 -8.00
C ASP A 115 10.54 32.59 -6.67
N TYR A 116 11.68 32.98 -6.10
CA TYR A 116 11.71 33.67 -4.83
C TYR A 116 11.11 35.08 -4.92
N ASP A 117 11.06 35.68 -6.12
CA ASP A 117 10.46 37.01 -6.28
C ASP A 117 8.94 36.92 -6.13
N GLU A 118 8.29 35.94 -6.75
CA GLU A 118 6.85 35.67 -6.58
C GLU A 118 6.51 35.35 -5.11
N ILE A 119 7.31 34.50 -4.48
CA ILE A 119 7.12 34.11 -3.07
C ILE A 119 7.28 35.33 -2.15
N MET A 120 8.30 36.15 -2.37
CA MET A 120 8.53 37.35 -1.57
C MET A 120 7.42 38.38 -1.79
N GLU A 121 6.93 38.58 -3.01
CA GLU A 121 5.80 39.50 -3.27
C GLU A 121 4.53 39.06 -2.50
N ALA A 122 4.25 37.74 -2.47
CA ALA A 122 3.14 37.20 -1.71
C ALA A 122 3.30 37.42 -0.19
N ILE A 123 4.51 37.23 0.34
CA ILE A 123 4.83 37.44 1.75
C ILE A 123 4.76 38.92 2.11
N GLU A 124 5.34 39.80 1.31
CA GLU A 124 5.35 41.25 1.51
C GLU A 124 3.93 41.81 1.56
N ARG A 125 3.03 41.32 0.71
CA ARG A 125 1.61 41.71 0.72
C ARG A 125 0.94 41.38 2.08
N VAL A 126 1.27 40.23 2.67
CA VAL A 126 0.75 39.82 3.99
C VAL A 126 1.41 40.63 5.11
N GLN A 127 2.72 40.87 5.04
CA GLN A 127 3.44 41.70 6.02
C GLN A 127 2.95 43.15 6.01
N ALA A 128 2.78 43.75 4.83
CA ALA A 128 2.28 45.12 4.66
C ALA A 128 0.84 45.30 5.15
N ARG A 129 0.00 44.27 5.01
CA ARG A 129 -1.36 44.26 5.60
C ARG A 129 -1.32 44.32 7.12
N GLY A 130 -0.26 43.83 7.75
CA GLY A 130 -0.13 43.72 9.19
C GLY A 130 -0.97 42.60 9.79
N SER A 131 -0.93 42.49 11.12
CA SER A 131 -1.73 41.55 11.89
C SER A 131 -3.22 41.88 11.75
N VAL A 132 -3.95 41.05 11.01
CA VAL A 132 -5.41 41.03 11.03
C VAL A 132 -5.83 40.02 12.08
N TYR A 133 -6.01 40.50 13.30
CA TYR A 133 -6.64 39.71 14.35
C TYR A 133 -8.14 39.63 14.08
N VAL A 134 -8.68 38.41 14.06
CA VAL A 134 -10.12 38.16 14.03
C VAL A 134 -10.46 37.39 15.29
N ASP A 135 -11.30 37.97 16.14
CA ASP A 135 -11.89 37.25 17.26
C ASP A 135 -12.60 36.01 16.71
N VAL A 136 -12.20 34.83 17.20
CA VAL A 136 -12.95 33.60 16.93
C VAL A 136 -14.27 33.77 17.69
N PRO A 137 -15.43 33.84 17.00
CA PRO A 137 -16.69 33.98 17.70
C PRO A 137 -16.84 32.79 18.64
N GLU A 138 -17.11 33.07 19.92
CA GLU A 138 -17.41 32.02 20.90
C GLU A 138 -18.53 31.16 20.31
N GLY A 139 -18.18 29.93 19.97
CA GLY A 139 -19.16 28.97 19.48
C GLY A 139 -20.28 28.92 20.50
N ARG A 140 -21.52 29.18 20.07
CA ARG A 140 -22.71 29.03 20.91
C ARG A 140 -22.69 27.62 21.48
N GLY A 141 -22.19 27.48 22.70
CA GLY A 141 -22.35 26.31 23.53
C GLY A 141 -23.84 26.06 23.64
N SER A 142 -24.31 25.08 22.87
CA SER A 142 -25.68 24.61 22.95
C SER A 142 -25.72 23.72 24.18
N ALA A 143 -26.34 24.25 25.23
CA ALA A 143 -26.73 23.51 26.43
C ALA A 143 -27.85 22.51 26.12
#